data_AF-A0A9E4IXS3-F1
#
_entry.id   AF-A0A9E4IXS3-F1
#
_cell.length_a   1.000
_cell.length_b   1.000
_cell.length_c   1.000
_cell.angle_alpha   90.00
_cell.angle_beta   90.00
_cell.angle_gamma   90.00
#
_symmetry.space_group_name_H-M   'P 1'
#
loop_
_entity.id
_entity.type
_entity.pdbx_description
1 polymer ?
#
loop_
_entity_poly.entity_id
_entity_poly.type
_entity_poly.pdbx_seq_one_letter_code
_entity_poly.pdbx_strand_id
1 'polypeptide(L)'
;MTGNRLGTVSRVAALGAALLALGGVAAAQRPSHCKAFGDSITAGVGDDPERAEVGYPTRLQGLVPGLVVDNRGVGAERTPEGLARIGGVLAEPGDCLLLMEGTNDISRGISAETTLFNLDQMAARASAAGWVLPNARFDPNNLRNQDLVQSIRRLAAIRGRGLIDPFEVFATQRRLFHALYYAGTEDPVGHPNGAGYDLLASVFADVLRAADTVPPVPTRLIPAHGAEGVPATSALEVNVRDFGSAIDTDSVMLLVDGLPAPEPGVGDDGRRLQWRFSPAAPLDGVVTLSLRAADAEGNVTDRAVGRFIVEGVVPPRGDIDRDGRVDGRDLVFLGLAFGAGPASRRFDADADLDGSGQVDGEDLAILAANFGASV
;
A
#
# COMPACT_ATOMS: atom_id res chain seq x y z
N MET A 1 32.80 -80.83 -12.25
CA MET A 1 32.87 -80.73 -13.72
C MET A 1 31.60 -80.06 -14.21
N THR A 2 31.74 -79.05 -15.10
CA THR A 2 30.78 -78.61 -16.15
C THR A 2 29.31 -78.37 -15.74
N GLY A 3 28.64 -77.25 -16.00
CA GLY A 3 28.78 -76.24 -17.04
C GLY A 3 27.40 -75.54 -17.18
N ASN A 4 27.42 -74.32 -17.69
CA ASN A 4 26.34 -73.32 -17.78
C ASN A 4 25.15 -73.72 -18.69
N ARG A 5 23.92 -73.21 -18.42
CA ARG A 5 23.04 -72.44 -19.37
C ARG A 5 21.55 -72.29 -18.94
N LEU A 6 21.17 -71.01 -18.72
CA LEU A 6 20.03 -70.18 -19.22
C LEU A 6 18.56 -70.69 -19.38
N GLY A 7 17.64 -69.84 -18.85
CA GLY A 7 16.25 -69.57 -19.26
C GLY A 7 15.15 -70.07 -18.29
N THR A 8 14.02 -69.42 -17.97
CA THR A 8 13.40 -68.09 -18.25
C THR A 8 12.15 -67.97 -17.31
N VAL A 9 11.83 -66.76 -16.80
CA VAL A 9 10.53 -66.14 -16.35
C VAL A 9 9.55 -67.00 -15.47
N SER A 10 9.01 -66.59 -14.31
CA SER A 10 8.20 -65.38 -14.08
C SER A 10 7.94 -65.07 -12.59
N ARG A 11 7.66 -63.79 -12.34
CA ARG A 11 7.41 -63.08 -11.08
C ARG A 11 5.97 -63.28 -10.58
N VAL A 12 5.75 -63.39 -9.26
CA VAL A 12 4.70 -62.65 -8.52
C VAL A 12 5.15 -62.50 -7.06
N ALA A 13 5.56 -61.30 -6.67
CA ALA A 13 5.55 -60.85 -5.28
C ALA A 13 5.31 -59.34 -5.27
N ALA A 14 4.23 -58.94 -4.63
CA ALA A 14 3.85 -57.56 -4.39
C ALA A 14 4.75 -56.93 -3.32
N LEU A 15 5.28 -55.74 -3.59
CA LEU A 15 5.43 -54.58 -2.68
C LEU A 15 6.28 -53.50 -3.39
N GLY A 16 5.92 -52.23 -3.19
CA GLY A 16 6.87 -51.14 -3.26
C GLY A 16 6.65 -50.10 -4.36
N ALA A 17 6.03 -48.99 -3.97
CA ALA A 17 6.55 -47.61 -4.08
C ALA A 17 5.42 -46.64 -4.45
N ALA A 18 4.95 -45.90 -3.45
CA ALA A 18 4.38 -44.59 -3.66
C ALA A 18 5.45 -43.74 -4.38
N LEU A 19 5.17 -43.34 -5.62
CA LEU A 19 5.95 -42.29 -6.26
C LEU A 19 5.49 -40.95 -5.64
N LEU A 20 6.29 -40.45 -4.70
CA LEU A 20 6.42 -39.02 -4.46
C LEU A 20 6.91 -38.38 -5.76
N ALA A 21 6.00 -37.75 -6.51
CA ALA A 21 6.39 -36.74 -7.48
C ALA A 21 6.69 -35.43 -6.72
N LEU A 22 7.90 -35.33 -6.19
CA LEU A 22 8.58 -34.04 -6.03
C LEU A 22 8.95 -33.60 -7.45
N GLY A 23 8.34 -32.53 -7.94
CA GLY A 23 8.54 -32.07 -9.30
C GLY A 23 8.04 -30.65 -9.53
N GLY A 24 8.83 -29.69 -9.07
CA GLY A 24 8.92 -28.35 -9.63
C GLY A 24 7.76 -27.40 -9.32
N VAL A 25 8.01 -26.48 -8.38
CA VAL A 25 7.50 -25.12 -8.56
C VAL A 25 8.07 -24.69 -9.92
N ALA A 26 7.23 -24.65 -10.96
CA ALA A 26 7.63 -24.03 -12.21
C ALA A 26 8.10 -22.63 -11.82
N ALA A 27 9.39 -22.34 -12.03
CA ALA A 27 9.89 -20.98 -11.90
C ALA A 27 9.00 -20.14 -12.81
N ALA A 28 8.13 -19.31 -12.22
CA ALA A 28 7.24 -18.45 -12.99
C ALA A 28 8.13 -17.68 -13.96
N GLN A 29 7.93 -17.90 -15.25
CA GLN A 29 8.74 -17.24 -16.27
C GLN A 29 8.55 -15.74 -16.08
N ARG A 30 9.66 -15.01 -15.89
CA ARG A 30 9.60 -13.56 -15.70
C ARG A 30 8.88 -12.96 -16.90
N PRO A 31 7.89 -12.07 -16.68
CA PRO A 31 7.13 -11.50 -17.78
C PRO A 31 8.06 -10.74 -18.71
N SER A 32 7.77 -10.83 -19.99
CA SER A 32 8.56 -10.23 -21.06
C SER A 32 7.79 -9.11 -21.77
N HIS A 33 6.46 -9.05 -21.63
CA HIS A 33 5.63 -8.03 -22.23
C HIS A 33 4.45 -7.64 -21.34
N CYS A 34 4.65 -6.56 -20.58
CA CYS A 34 3.64 -6.01 -19.68
C CYS A 34 2.79 -4.92 -20.36
N LYS A 35 1.54 -4.76 -19.92
CA LYS A 35 0.74 -3.55 -20.14
C LYS A 35 0.62 -2.76 -18.85
N ALA A 36 0.98 -1.49 -18.88
CA ALA A 36 0.78 -0.58 -17.76
C ALA A 36 -0.61 0.05 -17.83
N PHE A 37 -1.52 -0.38 -16.96
CA PHE A 37 -2.92 0.03 -16.93
C PHE A 37 -3.21 0.89 -15.70
N GLY A 38 -3.73 2.09 -15.94
CA GLY A 38 -4.05 3.01 -14.87
C GLY A 38 -4.46 4.38 -15.38
N ASP A 39 -4.27 5.37 -14.52
CA ASP A 39 -4.77 6.73 -14.75
C ASP A 39 -3.71 7.71 -15.33
N SER A 40 -3.83 9.01 -15.01
CA SER A 40 -2.87 10.06 -15.36
C SER A 40 -1.44 9.79 -14.89
N ILE A 41 -1.26 9.12 -13.74
CA ILE A 41 0.07 8.79 -13.26
C ILE A 41 0.67 7.75 -14.20
N THR A 42 -0.09 6.73 -14.58
CA THR A 42 0.37 5.74 -15.57
C THR A 42 0.62 6.38 -16.93
N ALA A 43 -0.22 7.34 -17.34
CA ALA A 43 -0.04 8.08 -18.59
C ALA A 43 1.24 8.96 -18.62
N GLY A 44 1.80 9.31 -17.45
CA GLY A 44 3.02 10.13 -17.35
C GLY A 44 2.76 11.63 -17.19
N VAL A 45 1.58 12.04 -16.73
CA VAL A 45 1.26 13.46 -16.48
C VAL A 45 2.13 14.00 -15.33
N GLY A 46 2.61 15.24 -15.40
CA GLY A 46 3.49 15.85 -14.39
C GLY A 46 4.98 15.57 -14.60
N ASP A 47 5.31 14.70 -15.55
CA ASP A 47 6.68 14.44 -15.96
C ASP A 47 7.26 15.57 -16.83
N ASP A 48 8.58 15.54 -17.03
CA ASP A 48 9.28 16.45 -17.93
C ASP A 48 8.93 16.13 -19.40
N PRO A 49 8.26 17.05 -20.13
CA PRO A 49 7.86 16.82 -21.51
C PRO A 49 9.03 16.74 -22.50
N GLU A 50 10.23 17.22 -22.12
CA GLU A 50 11.43 17.12 -22.93
C GLU A 50 12.17 15.79 -22.74
N ARG A 51 11.75 14.98 -21.77
CA ARG A 51 12.36 13.67 -21.51
C ARG A 51 11.95 12.66 -22.57
N ALA A 52 12.91 11.85 -23.02
CA ALA A 52 12.64 10.77 -23.97
C ALA A 52 11.76 9.65 -23.35
N GLU A 53 11.85 9.44 -22.04
CA GLU A 53 11.15 8.38 -21.30
C GLU A 53 10.09 8.96 -20.36
N VAL A 54 8.94 9.33 -20.92
CA VAL A 54 7.80 9.88 -20.17
C VAL A 54 7.07 8.79 -19.39
N GLY A 55 6.81 9.05 -18.11
CA GLY A 55 6.12 8.17 -17.17
C GLY A 55 6.94 6.95 -16.72
N TYR A 56 6.45 6.24 -15.71
CA TYR A 56 7.12 5.04 -15.21
C TYR A 56 7.19 3.86 -16.19
N PRO A 57 6.20 3.61 -17.10
CA PRO A 57 6.22 2.39 -17.92
C PRO A 57 7.44 2.32 -18.85
N THR A 58 7.79 3.42 -19.50
CA THR A 58 8.94 3.50 -20.41
C THR A 58 10.25 3.30 -19.66
N ARG A 59 10.38 3.92 -18.48
CA ARG A 59 11.57 3.82 -17.61
C ARG A 59 11.74 2.41 -17.06
N LEU A 60 10.65 1.77 -16.67
CA LEU A 60 10.63 0.38 -16.22
C LEU A 60 11.21 -0.56 -17.28
N GLN A 61 10.91 -0.31 -18.56
CA GLN A 61 11.49 -1.04 -19.68
C GLN A 61 13.02 -0.95 -19.73
N GLY A 62 13.57 0.25 -19.47
CA GLY A 62 15.01 0.47 -19.39
C GLY A 62 15.66 -0.18 -18.16
N LEU A 63 14.90 -0.35 -17.08
CA LEU A 63 15.37 -1.00 -15.87
C LEU A 63 15.38 -2.53 -16.03
N VAL A 64 14.37 -3.17 -16.60
CA VAL A 64 14.29 -4.64 -16.65
C VAL A 64 14.72 -5.17 -18.03
N PRO A 65 15.91 -5.79 -18.18
CA PRO A 65 16.39 -6.22 -19.49
C PRO A 65 15.46 -7.27 -20.13
N GLY A 66 15.08 -7.02 -21.38
CA GLY A 66 14.20 -7.92 -22.14
C GLY A 66 12.72 -7.75 -21.86
N LEU A 67 12.34 -6.82 -20.97
CA LEU A 67 10.96 -6.43 -20.77
C LEU A 67 10.53 -5.44 -21.85
N VAL A 68 9.28 -5.57 -22.32
CA VAL A 68 8.54 -4.56 -23.07
C VAL A 68 7.38 -4.09 -22.21
N VAL A 69 7.14 -2.78 -22.13
CA VAL A 69 6.03 -2.22 -21.35
C VAL A 69 5.21 -1.27 -22.21
N ASP A 70 3.99 -1.66 -22.58
CA ASP A 70 3.09 -0.74 -23.27
C ASP A 70 2.31 0.10 -22.28
N ASN A 71 2.41 1.42 -22.41
CA ASN A 71 1.61 2.34 -21.64
C ASN A 71 0.15 2.34 -22.11
N ARG A 72 -0.76 2.03 -21.19
CA ARG A 72 -2.23 2.06 -21.34
C ARG A 72 -2.86 2.93 -20.26
N GLY A 73 -2.14 3.95 -19.79
CA GLY A 73 -2.64 4.96 -18.87
C GLY A 73 -3.64 5.90 -19.54
N VAL A 74 -4.73 6.22 -18.84
CA VAL A 74 -5.77 7.15 -19.30
C VAL A 74 -5.96 8.24 -18.25
N GLY A 75 -5.69 9.49 -18.60
CA GLY A 75 -5.78 10.62 -17.66
C GLY A 75 -7.13 10.72 -16.95
N ALA A 76 -7.10 10.97 -15.63
CA ALA A 76 -8.27 11.11 -14.76
C ALA A 76 -9.26 9.92 -14.76
N GLU A 77 -8.80 8.74 -15.19
CA GLU A 77 -9.60 7.52 -15.17
C GLU A 77 -9.89 7.06 -13.74
N ARG A 78 -11.11 6.55 -13.51
CA ARG A 78 -11.55 5.96 -12.26
C ARG A 78 -11.88 4.49 -12.49
N THR A 79 -11.94 3.73 -11.41
CA THR A 79 -12.05 2.26 -11.52
C THR A 79 -13.29 1.73 -12.25
N PRO A 80 -14.48 2.39 -12.27
CA PRO A 80 -15.59 1.95 -13.12
C PRO A 80 -15.27 2.01 -14.62
N GLU A 81 -14.60 3.07 -15.06
CA GLU A 81 -14.16 3.27 -16.44
C GLU A 81 -13.04 2.30 -16.81
N GLY A 82 -12.04 2.14 -15.92
CA GLY A 82 -11.00 1.12 -16.05
C GLY A 82 -11.59 -0.29 -16.22
N LEU A 83 -12.56 -0.66 -15.37
CA LEU A 83 -13.25 -1.94 -15.45
C LEU A 83 -14.01 -2.13 -16.77
N ALA A 84 -14.56 -1.06 -17.35
CA ALA A 84 -15.25 -1.12 -18.63
C ALA A 84 -14.27 -1.38 -19.79
N ARG A 85 -13.07 -0.78 -19.77
CA ARG A 85 -12.10 -0.88 -20.88
C ARG A 85 -11.11 -2.04 -20.78
N ILE A 86 -10.91 -2.63 -19.59
CA ILE A 86 -9.84 -3.63 -19.37
C ILE A 86 -9.90 -4.81 -20.36
N GLY A 87 -11.09 -5.22 -20.79
CA GLY A 87 -11.24 -6.31 -21.76
C GLY A 87 -10.56 -6.03 -23.10
N GLY A 88 -10.52 -4.76 -23.54
CA GLY A 88 -9.82 -4.35 -24.76
C GLY A 88 -8.30 -4.44 -24.60
N VAL A 89 -7.77 -4.06 -23.43
CA VAL A 89 -6.32 -4.15 -23.15
C VAL A 89 -5.87 -5.60 -23.02
N LEU A 90 -6.66 -6.45 -22.37
CA LEU A 90 -6.37 -7.89 -22.23
C LEU A 90 -6.46 -8.67 -23.54
N ALA A 91 -7.10 -8.11 -24.58
CA ALA A 91 -7.14 -8.70 -25.92
C ALA A 91 -5.86 -8.43 -26.73
N GLU A 92 -5.01 -7.50 -26.28
CA GLU A 92 -3.72 -7.23 -26.90
C GLU A 92 -2.68 -8.32 -26.52
N PRO A 93 -1.61 -8.51 -27.31
CA PRO A 93 -0.50 -9.39 -26.92
C PRO A 93 0.18 -8.88 -25.64
N GLY A 94 0.42 -9.77 -24.68
CA GLY A 94 1.10 -9.50 -23.42
C GLY A 94 1.04 -10.70 -22.47
N ASP A 95 1.91 -10.73 -21.46
CA ASP A 95 1.98 -11.77 -20.42
C ASP A 95 1.81 -11.21 -19.00
N CYS A 96 1.57 -9.89 -18.88
CA CYS A 96 1.60 -9.18 -17.63
C CYS A 96 0.76 -7.88 -17.66
N LEU A 97 0.02 -7.59 -16.59
CA LEU A 97 -0.73 -6.34 -16.40
C LEU A 97 -0.24 -5.63 -15.13
N LEU A 98 0.36 -4.46 -15.29
CA LEU A 98 0.68 -3.54 -14.19
C LEU A 98 -0.55 -2.70 -13.91
N LEU A 99 -1.34 -3.04 -12.88
CA LEU A 99 -2.59 -2.34 -12.56
C LEU A 99 -2.36 -1.30 -11.44
N MET A 100 -2.44 -0.01 -11.78
CA MET A 100 -2.29 1.10 -10.84
C MET A 100 -3.39 2.15 -11.04
N GLU A 101 -4.45 2.08 -10.24
CA GLU A 101 -5.64 2.93 -10.36
C GLU A 101 -6.28 3.19 -8.97
N GLY A 102 -7.32 4.02 -8.90
CA GLY A 102 -8.15 4.23 -7.69
C GLY A 102 -7.95 5.57 -6.98
N THR A 103 -6.89 6.32 -7.28
CA THR A 103 -6.64 7.67 -6.75
C THR A 103 -7.76 8.64 -7.14
N ASN A 104 -8.24 8.57 -8.38
CA ASN A 104 -9.32 9.43 -8.86
C ASN A 104 -10.71 9.08 -8.27
N ASP A 105 -10.88 7.87 -7.73
CA ASP A 105 -12.13 7.45 -7.10
C ASP A 105 -12.39 8.28 -5.83
N ILE A 106 -11.33 8.51 -5.05
CA ILE A 106 -11.37 9.28 -3.79
C ILE A 106 -11.81 10.72 -4.06
N SER A 107 -11.17 11.40 -5.03
CA SER A 107 -11.48 12.79 -5.37
C SER A 107 -12.88 13.00 -5.94
N ARG A 108 -13.56 11.91 -6.36
CA ARG A 108 -14.90 11.93 -6.96
C ARG A 108 -15.97 11.26 -6.09
N GLY A 109 -15.64 10.89 -4.87
CA GLY A 109 -16.60 10.33 -3.90
C GLY A 109 -17.08 8.92 -4.23
N ILE A 110 -16.31 8.14 -5.00
CA ILE A 110 -16.57 6.71 -5.17
C ILE A 110 -16.16 6.00 -3.87
N SER A 111 -17.02 5.10 -3.39
CA SER A 111 -16.77 4.41 -2.12
C SER A 111 -15.60 3.44 -2.22
N ALA A 112 -14.87 3.25 -1.11
CA ALA A 112 -13.74 2.31 -1.05
C ALA A 112 -14.17 0.89 -1.44
N GLU A 113 -15.38 0.45 -1.07
CA GLU A 113 -15.93 -0.85 -1.43
C GLU A 113 -16.11 -1.00 -2.94
N THR A 114 -16.62 0.05 -3.59
CA THR A 114 -16.82 0.08 -5.05
C THR A 114 -15.48 0.04 -5.77
N THR A 115 -14.53 0.86 -5.32
CA THR A 115 -13.16 0.88 -5.79
C THR A 115 -12.55 -0.52 -5.67
N LEU A 116 -12.54 -1.12 -4.48
CA LEU A 116 -12.01 -2.47 -4.23
C LEU A 116 -12.68 -3.54 -5.10
N PHE A 117 -14.00 -3.49 -5.25
CA PHE A 117 -14.74 -4.40 -6.10
C PHE A 117 -14.26 -4.30 -7.56
N ASN A 118 -14.17 -3.09 -8.12
CA ASN A 118 -13.75 -2.90 -9.50
C ASN A 118 -12.33 -3.39 -9.74
N LEU A 119 -11.43 -3.13 -8.80
CA LEU A 119 -10.04 -3.57 -8.85
C LEU A 119 -9.92 -5.09 -8.75
N ASP A 120 -10.71 -5.72 -7.89
CA ASP A 120 -10.76 -7.18 -7.79
C ASP A 120 -11.27 -7.81 -9.10
N GLN A 121 -12.30 -7.22 -9.71
CA GLN A 121 -12.83 -7.68 -11.00
C GLN A 121 -11.81 -7.51 -12.14
N MET A 122 -11.12 -6.37 -12.20
CA MET A 122 -10.05 -6.13 -13.18
C MET A 122 -8.92 -7.15 -13.03
N ALA A 123 -8.43 -7.33 -11.80
CA ALA A 123 -7.40 -8.31 -11.49
C ALA A 123 -7.84 -9.75 -11.78
N ALA A 124 -9.08 -10.10 -11.48
CA ALA A 124 -9.64 -11.42 -11.79
C ALA A 124 -9.72 -11.69 -13.29
N ARG A 125 -10.12 -10.70 -14.10
CA ARG A 125 -10.14 -10.81 -15.57
C ARG A 125 -8.74 -10.99 -16.15
N ALA A 126 -7.76 -10.25 -15.66
CA ALA A 126 -6.36 -10.40 -16.06
C ALA A 126 -5.82 -11.80 -15.71
N SER A 127 -6.07 -12.27 -14.50
CA SER A 127 -5.66 -13.61 -14.05
C SER A 127 -6.33 -14.70 -14.90
N ALA A 128 -7.62 -14.55 -15.23
CA ALA A 128 -8.35 -15.47 -16.09
C ALA A 128 -7.84 -15.48 -17.55
N ALA A 129 -7.27 -14.37 -18.01
CA ALA A 129 -6.58 -14.27 -19.30
C ALA A 129 -5.15 -14.85 -19.27
N GLY A 130 -4.67 -15.31 -18.10
CA GLY A 130 -3.32 -15.86 -17.91
C GLY A 130 -2.24 -14.81 -17.66
N TRP A 131 -2.62 -13.56 -17.35
CA TRP A 131 -1.68 -12.47 -17.15
C TRP A 131 -1.19 -12.44 -15.71
N VAL A 132 0.10 -12.20 -15.53
CA VAL A 132 0.69 -11.90 -14.22
C VAL A 132 0.26 -10.49 -13.80
N LEU A 133 -0.06 -10.30 -12.52
CA LEU A 133 -0.31 -8.98 -11.94
C LEU A 133 0.89 -8.55 -11.10
N PRO A 134 1.87 -7.82 -11.65
CA PRO A 134 2.74 -7.01 -10.85
C PRO A 134 1.93 -5.78 -10.45
N ASN A 135 2.05 -5.46 -9.20
CA ASN A 135 1.13 -4.58 -8.53
C ASN A 135 1.58 -3.11 -8.58
N ALA A 136 0.78 -2.20 -8.06
CA ALA A 136 1.18 -0.84 -7.69
C ALA A 136 -0.03 -0.07 -7.23
N ARG A 137 0.17 0.90 -6.33
CA ARG A 137 -0.70 2.07 -6.04
C ARG A 137 0.04 3.21 -5.38
N PHE A 138 -0.46 4.43 -5.61
CA PHE A 138 0.01 5.67 -5.03
C PHE A 138 -1.16 6.70 -4.91
N ASP A 139 -1.28 7.43 -3.79
CA ASP A 139 -2.03 8.70 -3.61
C ASP A 139 -1.53 9.40 -2.32
N PRO A 140 -1.09 10.67 -2.34
CA PRO A 140 -0.26 11.23 -1.28
C PRO A 140 -0.96 11.96 -0.13
N ASN A 141 -2.29 12.12 -0.08
CA ASN A 141 -2.92 12.85 1.04
C ASN A 141 -4.20 12.23 1.63
N ASN A 142 -4.15 12.07 2.96
CA ASN A 142 -5.24 12.08 3.93
C ASN A 142 -5.93 10.73 4.27
N LEU A 143 -6.34 10.59 5.54
CA LEU A 143 -6.72 9.38 6.32
C LEU A 143 -7.49 8.28 5.55
N ARG A 144 -8.37 8.65 4.61
CA ARG A 144 -9.15 7.72 3.76
C ARG A 144 -8.26 6.85 2.86
N ASN A 145 -7.08 7.33 2.50
CA ASN A 145 -6.15 6.61 1.63
C ASN A 145 -5.47 5.45 2.36
N GLN A 146 -5.19 5.62 3.66
CA GLN A 146 -4.55 4.57 4.45
C GLN A 146 -5.47 3.36 4.60
N ASP A 147 -6.76 3.58 4.84
CA ASP A 147 -7.76 2.51 4.91
C ASP A 147 -7.96 1.83 3.55
N LEU A 148 -7.98 2.60 2.46
CA LEU A 148 -8.07 2.05 1.10
C LEU A 148 -6.82 1.22 0.75
N VAL A 149 -5.62 1.72 1.03
CA VAL A 149 -4.34 1.01 0.80
C VAL A 149 -4.29 -0.26 1.63
N GLN A 150 -4.64 -0.21 2.92
CA GLN A 150 -4.73 -1.42 3.76
C GLN A 150 -5.72 -2.42 3.19
N SER A 151 -6.89 -1.96 2.73
CA SER A 151 -7.89 -2.83 2.12
C SER A 151 -7.39 -3.48 0.83
N ILE A 152 -6.58 -2.77 0.05
CA ILE A 152 -5.96 -3.29 -1.17
C ILE A 152 -4.87 -4.30 -0.84
N ARG A 153 -3.99 -4.00 0.13
CA ARG A 153 -3.01 -4.96 0.68
C ARG A 153 -3.71 -6.23 1.15
N ARG A 154 -4.80 -6.09 1.92
CA ARG A 154 -5.61 -7.21 2.40
C ARG A 154 -6.24 -8.00 1.27
N LEU A 155 -6.79 -7.33 0.26
CA LEU A 155 -7.37 -7.98 -0.92
C LEU A 155 -6.31 -8.80 -1.65
N ALA A 156 -5.12 -8.23 -1.88
CA ALA A 156 -4.00 -8.94 -2.50
C ALA A 156 -3.60 -10.18 -1.66
N ALA A 157 -3.47 -10.01 -0.34
CA ALA A 157 -3.15 -11.09 0.58
C ALA A 157 -4.17 -12.24 0.55
N ILE A 158 -5.48 -11.92 0.63
CA ILE A 158 -6.55 -12.93 0.64
C ILE A 158 -6.66 -13.65 -0.70
N ARG A 159 -6.41 -12.95 -1.81
CA ARG A 159 -6.46 -13.51 -3.16
C ARG A 159 -5.16 -14.22 -3.57
N GLY A 160 -4.11 -14.18 -2.74
CA GLY A 160 -2.80 -14.72 -3.07
C GLY A 160 -2.14 -14.02 -4.27
N ARG A 161 -2.41 -12.72 -4.45
CA ARG A 161 -1.87 -11.91 -5.55
C ARG A 161 -0.59 -11.18 -5.09
N GLY A 162 0.32 -10.94 -6.04
CA GLY A 162 1.50 -10.12 -5.78
C GLY A 162 1.14 -8.68 -5.43
N LEU A 163 1.97 -8.02 -4.61
CA LEU A 163 1.86 -6.61 -4.24
C LEU A 163 3.23 -5.88 -4.44
N ILE A 164 3.26 -4.81 -5.22
CA ILE A 164 4.27 -3.76 -5.38
C ILE A 164 3.69 -2.53 -4.67
N ASP A 165 4.33 -2.02 -3.63
CA ASP A 165 3.70 -1.00 -2.80
C ASP A 165 4.38 0.38 -2.97
N PRO A 166 4.17 1.10 -4.10
CA PRO A 166 4.68 2.45 -4.24
C PRO A 166 4.16 3.36 -3.13
N PHE A 167 2.98 3.12 -2.56
CA PHE A 167 2.50 3.91 -1.43
C PHE A 167 3.45 3.80 -0.24
N GLU A 168 3.83 2.59 0.15
CA GLU A 168 4.80 2.39 1.24
C GLU A 168 6.14 3.07 0.94
N VAL A 169 6.65 2.87 -0.28
CA VAL A 169 7.94 3.45 -0.68
C VAL A 169 7.88 4.98 -0.70
N PHE A 170 6.83 5.58 -1.24
CA PHE A 170 6.69 7.03 -1.34
C PHE A 170 6.38 7.67 0.01
N ALA A 171 5.46 7.10 0.79
CA ALA A 171 5.04 7.66 2.08
C ALA A 171 6.18 7.74 3.11
N THR A 172 7.24 6.96 2.92
CA THR A 172 8.44 6.95 3.78
C THR A 172 9.55 7.87 3.28
N GLN A 173 9.39 8.53 2.13
CA GLN A 173 10.41 9.45 1.59
C GLN A 173 10.44 10.79 2.32
N ARG A 174 11.65 11.26 2.60
CA ARG A 174 11.85 12.62 3.15
C ARG A 174 11.52 13.66 2.09
N ARG A 175 10.81 14.72 2.49
CA ARG A 175 10.43 15.85 1.60
C ARG A 175 9.64 15.38 0.36
N LEU A 176 8.81 14.34 0.52
CA LEU A 176 8.01 13.70 -0.53
C LEU A 176 7.50 14.68 -1.59
N PHE A 177 6.65 15.63 -1.21
CA PHE A 177 6.03 16.57 -2.15
C PHE A 177 7.02 17.49 -2.86
N HIS A 178 8.01 18.01 -2.15
CA HIS A 178 8.98 18.92 -2.75
C HIS A 178 9.95 18.18 -3.68
N ALA A 179 10.30 16.94 -3.36
CA ALA A 179 11.31 16.19 -4.08
C ALA A 179 10.72 15.39 -5.26
N LEU A 180 9.54 14.81 -5.07
CA LEU A 180 9.01 13.76 -5.95
C LEU A 180 7.69 14.14 -6.63
N TYR A 181 7.07 15.26 -6.26
CA TYR A 181 5.82 15.73 -6.87
C TYR A 181 6.03 16.98 -7.70
N TYR A 182 5.18 17.12 -8.71
CA TYR A 182 5.11 18.32 -9.52
C TYR A 182 4.49 19.46 -8.73
N ALA A 183 5.22 20.55 -8.54
CA ALA A 183 4.82 21.68 -7.72
C ALA A 183 4.05 22.78 -8.49
N GLY A 184 3.64 22.52 -9.74
CA GLY A 184 3.00 23.52 -10.59
C GLY A 184 1.55 23.82 -10.20
N THR A 185 1.16 25.09 -10.31
CA THR A 185 -0.21 25.58 -10.05
C THR A 185 -1.28 24.98 -10.96
N GLU A 186 -0.89 24.22 -12.00
CA GLU A 186 -1.78 23.60 -12.99
C GLU A 186 -2.14 22.13 -12.70
N ASP A 187 -1.52 21.47 -11.72
CA ASP A 187 -1.79 20.05 -11.38
C ASP A 187 -2.61 19.84 -10.07
N PRO A 188 -3.95 19.93 -10.10
CA PRO A 188 -4.79 19.81 -8.91
C PRO A 188 -4.79 18.43 -8.24
N VAL A 189 -4.16 17.43 -8.86
CA VAL A 189 -4.30 16.02 -8.46
C VAL A 189 -3.04 15.50 -7.76
N GLY A 190 -1.88 16.13 -7.98
CA GLY A 190 -0.63 15.76 -7.33
C GLY A 190 0.07 14.62 -8.08
N HIS A 191 0.54 14.92 -9.28
CA HIS A 191 1.31 14.02 -10.11
C HIS A 191 2.79 13.96 -9.69
N PRO A 192 3.43 12.78 -9.78
CA PRO A 192 4.87 12.69 -9.64
C PRO A 192 5.60 13.57 -10.66
N ASN A 193 6.70 14.18 -10.25
CA ASN A 193 7.63 14.81 -11.19
C ASN A 193 8.58 13.76 -11.79
N GLY A 194 9.56 14.20 -12.59
CA GLY A 194 10.56 13.31 -13.16
C GLY A 194 11.29 12.43 -12.12
N ALA A 195 11.70 12.94 -10.96
CA ALA A 195 12.32 12.12 -9.93
C ALA A 195 11.32 11.13 -9.29
N GLY A 196 10.06 11.55 -9.11
CA GLY A 196 8.99 10.67 -8.66
C GLY A 196 8.74 9.52 -9.62
N TYR A 197 8.73 9.77 -10.93
CA TYR A 197 8.58 8.71 -11.93
C TYR A 197 9.78 7.75 -12.00
N ASP A 198 11.00 8.23 -11.69
CA ASP A 198 12.19 7.38 -11.59
C ASP A 198 12.06 6.41 -10.40
N LEU A 199 11.62 6.93 -9.25
CA LEU A 199 11.33 6.10 -8.08
C LEU A 199 10.19 5.11 -8.36
N LEU A 200 9.08 5.56 -8.95
CA LEU A 200 7.96 4.67 -9.26
C LEU A 200 8.41 3.50 -10.15
N ALA A 201 9.17 3.79 -11.22
CA ALA A 201 9.71 2.77 -12.10
C ALA A 201 10.65 1.79 -11.35
N SER A 202 11.46 2.26 -10.40
CA SER A 202 12.33 1.40 -9.62
C SER A 202 11.54 0.44 -8.72
N VAL A 203 10.46 0.90 -8.08
CA VAL A 203 9.60 0.02 -7.26
C VAL A 203 9.00 -1.11 -8.09
N PHE A 204 8.53 -0.80 -9.31
CA PHE A 204 8.08 -1.85 -10.23
C PHE A 204 9.21 -2.81 -10.65
N ALA A 205 10.39 -2.26 -10.93
CA ALA A 205 11.54 -3.04 -11.36
C ALA A 205 12.02 -4.00 -10.26
N ASP A 206 12.00 -3.60 -9.00
CA ASP A 206 12.41 -4.43 -7.86
C ASP A 206 11.58 -5.71 -7.83
N VAL A 207 10.25 -5.60 -7.87
CA VAL A 207 9.38 -6.78 -7.85
C VAL A 207 9.52 -7.64 -9.11
N LEU A 208 9.66 -7.04 -10.29
CA LEU A 208 9.90 -7.81 -11.53
C LEU A 208 11.25 -8.54 -11.54
N ARG A 209 12.24 -8.02 -10.79
CA ARG A 209 13.54 -8.67 -10.58
C ARG A 209 13.56 -9.61 -9.37
N ALA A 210 12.44 -9.72 -8.64
CA ALA A 210 12.31 -10.45 -7.38
C ALA A 210 13.24 -9.92 -6.27
N ALA A 211 13.48 -8.61 -6.26
CA ALA A 211 14.05 -7.90 -5.13
C ALA A 211 12.91 -7.47 -4.19
N ASP A 212 13.15 -7.59 -2.90
CA ASP A 212 12.24 -7.12 -1.86
C ASP A 212 12.83 -5.88 -1.19
N THR A 213 12.14 -4.75 -1.37
CA THR A 213 12.54 -3.44 -0.86
C THR A 213 11.43 -2.81 -0.02
N VAL A 214 10.35 -3.55 0.22
CA VAL A 214 9.17 -3.07 0.94
C VAL A 214 9.11 -3.83 2.27
N PRO A 215 9.13 -3.14 3.42
CA PRO A 215 9.10 -3.81 4.71
C PRO A 215 7.75 -4.49 4.97
N PRO A 216 7.62 -5.25 6.07
CA PRO A 216 6.33 -5.79 6.49
C PRO A 216 5.33 -4.65 6.72
N VAL A 217 4.18 -4.69 6.04
CA VAL A 217 3.18 -3.62 6.06
C VAL A 217 1.87 -4.04 6.73
N PRO A 218 1.18 -3.10 7.43
CA PRO A 218 -0.18 -3.33 7.90
C PRO A 218 -1.14 -3.59 6.73
N THR A 219 -1.92 -4.65 6.86
CA THR A 219 -3.00 -5.02 5.95
C THR A 219 -4.37 -4.84 6.58
N ARG A 220 -4.45 -4.78 7.91
CA ARG A 220 -5.70 -4.51 8.62
C ARG A 220 -5.42 -3.93 9.99
N LEU A 221 -6.19 -2.91 10.35
CA LEU A 221 -6.27 -2.36 11.69
C LEU A 221 -7.72 -2.34 12.14
N ILE A 222 -7.97 -2.87 13.34
CA ILE A 222 -9.24 -2.73 14.06
C ILE A 222 -8.91 -2.29 15.48
N PRO A 223 -9.45 -1.17 15.95
CA PRO A 223 -10.14 -0.14 15.17
C PRO A 223 -9.32 0.40 13.98
N ALA A 224 -10.00 0.92 12.96
CA ALA A 224 -9.35 1.50 11.79
C ALA A 224 -8.57 2.77 12.19
N HIS A 225 -7.62 3.19 11.36
CA HIS A 225 -6.94 4.46 11.60
C HIS A 225 -7.92 5.63 11.42
N GLY A 226 -7.91 6.58 12.35
CA GLY A 226 -8.85 7.69 12.38
C GLY A 226 -10.25 7.31 12.85
N ALA A 227 -10.48 6.07 13.32
CA ALA A 227 -11.77 5.70 13.89
C ALA A 227 -12.04 6.53 15.16
N GLU A 228 -13.29 6.96 15.32
CA GLU A 228 -13.74 7.73 16.48
C GLU A 228 -14.89 7.01 17.19
N GLY A 229 -15.11 7.36 18.46
CA GLY A 229 -16.19 6.73 19.23
C GLY A 229 -15.94 5.26 19.52
N VAL A 230 -14.66 4.84 19.57
CA VAL A 230 -14.31 3.44 19.79
C VAL A 230 -14.63 3.06 21.25
N PRO A 231 -15.45 2.03 21.51
CA PRO A 231 -15.70 1.59 22.88
C PRO A 231 -14.39 1.21 23.60
N ALA A 232 -14.22 1.65 24.84
CA ALA A 232 -13.00 1.41 25.63
C ALA A 232 -12.65 -0.08 25.83
N THR A 233 -13.62 -0.98 25.65
CA THR A 233 -13.46 -2.44 25.75
C THR A 233 -13.26 -3.14 24.41
N SER A 234 -13.11 -2.38 23.33
CA SER A 234 -12.96 -2.93 21.98
C SER A 234 -11.73 -3.84 21.88
N ALA A 235 -11.92 -5.00 21.27
CA ALA A 235 -10.80 -5.85 20.90
C ALA A 235 -10.00 -5.18 19.77
N LEU A 236 -8.69 -5.36 19.82
CA LEU A 236 -7.76 -4.91 18.79
C LEU A 236 -7.47 -6.04 17.81
N GLU A 237 -7.41 -5.72 16.53
CA GLU A 237 -6.88 -6.59 15.49
C GLU A 237 -5.85 -5.86 14.65
N VAL A 238 -4.64 -6.41 14.55
CA VAL A 238 -3.58 -5.89 13.69
C VAL A 238 -3.09 -7.05 12.84
N ASN A 239 -3.21 -6.92 11.52
CA ASN A 239 -2.64 -7.90 10.59
C ASN A 239 -1.54 -7.25 9.78
N VAL A 240 -0.37 -7.88 9.75
CA VAL A 240 0.79 -7.43 8.97
C VAL A 240 1.12 -8.50 7.95
N ARG A 241 1.55 -8.06 6.77
CA ARG A 241 2.04 -8.96 5.73
C ARG A 241 3.30 -8.39 5.10
N ASP A 242 4.25 -9.27 4.88
CA ASP A 242 5.32 -9.06 3.92
C ASP A 242 4.94 -9.71 2.59
N PHE A 243 5.17 -9.01 1.48
CA PHE A 243 4.81 -9.51 0.15
C PHE A 243 6.00 -10.08 -0.63
N GLY A 244 7.25 -9.81 -0.20
CA GLY A 244 8.46 -10.25 -0.87
C GLY A 244 9.14 -11.41 -0.15
N SER A 245 9.49 -11.24 1.12
CA SER A 245 10.34 -12.14 1.90
C SER A 245 9.68 -12.58 3.22
N ALA A 246 10.37 -13.40 4.02
CA ALA A 246 9.87 -13.85 5.32
C ALA A 246 10.10 -12.76 6.38
N ILE A 247 9.18 -12.64 7.33
CA ILE A 247 9.31 -11.71 8.44
C ILE A 247 10.30 -12.29 9.46
N ASP A 248 11.27 -11.47 9.90
CA ASP A 248 12.11 -11.80 11.04
C ASP A 248 11.28 -11.66 12.33
N THR A 249 10.77 -12.78 12.83
CA THR A 249 9.88 -12.81 14.00
C THR A 249 10.55 -12.28 15.27
N ASP A 250 11.88 -12.33 15.38
CA ASP A 250 12.61 -11.83 16.54
C ASP A 250 12.68 -10.30 16.55
N SER A 251 12.43 -9.65 15.42
CA SER A 251 12.40 -8.19 15.28
C SER A 251 11.05 -7.56 15.61
N VAL A 252 10.01 -8.39 15.80
CA VAL A 252 8.61 -7.94 15.84
C VAL A 252 8.26 -7.36 17.20
N MET A 253 7.72 -6.14 17.19
CA MET A 253 7.14 -5.49 18.36
C MET A 253 5.92 -4.68 17.94
N LEU A 254 4.77 -4.99 18.53
CA LEU A 254 3.58 -4.14 18.46
C LEU A 254 3.39 -3.45 19.80
N LEU A 255 3.24 -2.13 19.78
CA LEU A 255 2.91 -1.32 20.95
C LEU A 255 1.50 -0.73 20.80
N VAL A 256 0.73 -0.77 21.88
CA VAL A 256 -0.53 -0.04 22.07
C VAL A 256 -0.26 1.01 23.14
N ASP A 257 -0.27 2.29 22.78
CA ASP A 257 0.10 3.40 23.68
C ASP A 257 1.45 3.20 24.38
N GLY A 258 2.43 2.70 23.60
CA GLY A 258 3.77 2.42 24.09
C GLY A 258 3.89 1.15 24.94
N LEU A 259 2.79 0.47 25.25
CA LEU A 259 2.79 -0.80 25.97
C LEU A 259 2.85 -1.99 24.99
N PRO A 260 3.68 -3.01 25.27
CA PRO A 260 3.80 -4.17 24.39
C PRO A 260 2.49 -4.96 24.30
N ALA A 261 2.07 -5.26 23.09
CA ALA A 261 1.00 -6.19 22.79
C ALA A 261 1.45 -7.65 23.03
N PRO A 262 0.51 -8.61 23.16
CA PRO A 262 0.85 -10.04 23.17
C PRO A 262 1.58 -10.47 21.90
N GLU A 263 2.22 -11.65 21.95
CA GLU A 263 2.85 -12.27 20.77
C GLU A 263 1.84 -12.47 19.61
N PRO A 264 2.22 -12.17 18.36
CA PRO A 264 1.37 -12.43 17.20
C PRO A 264 1.26 -13.92 16.90
N GLY A 265 0.16 -14.32 16.25
CA GLY A 265 0.15 -15.52 15.43
C GLY A 265 0.97 -15.31 14.15
N VAL A 266 1.82 -16.27 13.81
CA VAL A 266 2.63 -16.24 12.58
C VAL A 266 1.99 -17.17 11.54
N GLY A 267 1.88 -16.72 10.30
CA GLY A 267 1.38 -17.54 9.19
C GLY A 267 2.38 -18.61 8.75
N ASP A 268 1.87 -19.69 8.16
CA ASP A 268 2.69 -20.84 7.72
C ASP A 268 3.77 -20.45 6.69
N ASP A 269 3.54 -19.39 5.91
CA ASP A 269 4.50 -18.85 4.94
C ASP A 269 5.61 -18.00 5.59
N GLY A 270 5.53 -17.73 6.89
CA GLY A 270 6.42 -16.83 7.62
C GLY A 270 6.27 -15.36 7.23
N ARG A 271 5.28 -15.00 6.39
CA ARG A 271 5.10 -13.65 5.84
C ARG A 271 3.89 -12.92 6.40
N ARG A 272 3.23 -13.49 7.40
CA ARG A 272 2.02 -12.91 8.00
C ARG A 272 2.13 -12.91 9.51
N LEU A 273 1.79 -11.78 10.11
CA LEU A 273 1.56 -11.65 11.55
C LEU A 273 0.10 -11.28 11.80
N GLN A 274 -0.47 -11.82 12.86
CA GLN A 274 -1.84 -11.53 13.28
C GLN A 274 -1.90 -11.37 14.79
N TRP A 275 -2.29 -10.17 15.22
CA TRP A 275 -2.76 -9.90 16.57
C TRP A 275 -4.27 -9.85 16.58
N ARG A 276 -4.88 -10.53 17.55
CA ARG A 276 -6.28 -10.34 17.91
C ARG A 276 -6.43 -10.53 19.40
N PHE A 277 -6.64 -9.45 20.14
CA PHE A 277 -6.68 -9.50 21.60
C PHE A 277 -7.57 -8.40 22.19
N SER A 278 -8.04 -8.63 23.41
CA SER A 278 -8.67 -7.59 24.21
C SER A 278 -7.59 -6.91 25.07
N PRO A 279 -7.55 -5.57 25.12
CA PRO A 279 -6.67 -4.83 26.02
C PRO A 279 -6.85 -5.27 27.48
N ALA A 280 -5.75 -5.32 28.23
CA ALA A 280 -5.78 -5.74 29.65
C ALA A 280 -6.42 -4.68 30.57
N ALA A 281 -6.40 -3.42 30.14
CA ALA A 281 -7.09 -2.30 30.76
C ALA A 281 -7.99 -1.63 29.71
N PRO A 282 -9.07 -0.94 30.12
CA PRO A 282 -9.86 -0.14 29.20
C PRO A 282 -8.97 0.85 28.44
N LEU A 283 -9.21 0.96 27.13
CA LEU A 283 -8.60 1.97 26.28
C LEU A 283 -9.10 3.35 26.72
N ASP A 284 -8.25 4.37 26.58
CA ASP A 284 -8.57 5.75 26.94
C ASP A 284 -7.88 6.74 25.99
N GLY A 285 -8.41 7.95 25.91
CA GLY A 285 -7.83 9.02 25.11
C GLY A 285 -7.71 8.69 23.61
N VAL A 286 -6.59 9.12 23.04
CA VAL A 286 -6.19 8.83 21.66
C VAL A 286 -5.19 7.68 21.65
N VAL A 287 -5.64 6.51 21.20
CA VAL A 287 -4.83 5.30 21.20
C VAL A 287 -3.97 5.24 19.95
N THR A 288 -2.66 5.04 20.12
CA THR A 288 -1.68 4.87 19.04
C THR A 288 -1.15 3.44 18.97
N LEU A 289 -1.24 2.85 17.77
CA LEU A 289 -0.65 1.56 17.43
C LEU A 289 0.71 1.79 16.76
N SER A 290 1.79 1.32 17.36
CA SER A 290 3.15 1.41 16.79
C SER A 290 3.69 0.03 16.47
N LEU A 291 4.24 -0.14 15.28
CA LEU A 291 4.80 -1.40 14.81
C LEU A 291 6.28 -1.24 14.52
N ARG A 292 7.06 -2.16 15.08
CA ARG A 292 8.38 -2.51 14.58
C ARG A 292 8.36 -3.93 14.01
N ALA A 293 8.81 -4.10 12.77
CA ALA A 293 8.99 -5.40 12.14
C ALA A 293 10.01 -5.28 11.00
N ALA A 294 10.93 -6.24 10.91
CA ALA A 294 11.88 -6.40 9.83
C ALA A 294 11.57 -7.66 9.02
N ASP A 295 11.96 -7.65 7.76
CA ASP A 295 11.97 -8.85 6.92
C ASP A 295 13.37 -9.47 6.80
N ALA A 296 13.48 -10.57 6.07
CA ALA A 296 14.73 -11.30 5.86
C ALA A 296 15.75 -10.54 5.01
N GLU A 297 15.32 -9.53 4.24
CA GLU A 297 16.19 -8.65 3.46
C GLU A 297 16.63 -7.41 4.27
N GLY A 298 16.11 -7.25 5.48
CA GLY A 298 16.44 -6.16 6.40
C GLY A 298 15.63 -4.89 6.18
N ASN A 299 14.54 -4.94 5.41
CA ASN A 299 13.61 -3.81 5.31
C ASN A 299 12.81 -3.71 6.61
N VAL A 300 12.68 -2.49 7.16
CA VAL A 300 12.09 -2.28 8.49
C VAL A 300 10.92 -1.30 8.43
N THR A 301 9.80 -1.71 9.00
CA THR A 301 8.76 -0.79 9.49
C THR A 301 9.07 -0.52 10.96
N ASP A 302 9.24 0.75 11.36
CA ASP A 302 9.41 1.18 12.77
C ASP A 302 8.74 2.54 12.96
N ARG A 303 7.41 2.53 13.17
CA ARG A 303 6.57 3.74 13.23
C ARG A 303 5.19 3.48 13.82
N ALA A 304 4.48 4.57 14.13
CA ALA A 304 3.03 4.52 14.29
C ALA A 304 2.38 4.04 12.98
N VAL A 305 1.54 3.02 13.08
CA VAL A 305 0.81 2.41 11.95
C VAL A 305 -0.68 2.67 12.01
N GLY A 306 -1.21 3.06 13.17
CA GLY A 306 -2.61 3.39 13.35
C GLY A 306 -2.83 4.24 14.59
N ARG A 307 -3.98 4.91 14.60
CA ARG A 307 -4.45 5.73 15.71
C ARG A 307 -5.97 5.80 15.68
N PHE A 308 -6.63 5.81 16.83
CA PHE A 308 -8.08 5.96 16.93
C PHE A 308 -8.46 6.64 18.25
N ILE A 309 -9.68 7.17 18.31
CA ILE A 309 -10.21 7.95 19.43
C ILE A 309 -11.26 7.14 20.18
N VAL A 310 -11.07 7.00 21.49
CA VAL A 310 -12.01 6.28 22.37
C VAL A 310 -13.29 7.09 22.58
N GLU A 311 -14.42 6.39 22.77
CA GLU A 311 -15.72 7.00 23.02
C GLU A 311 -15.69 7.99 24.19
N GLY A 312 -16.24 9.18 23.94
CA GLY A 312 -16.30 10.26 24.93
C GLY A 312 -15.07 11.17 24.95
N VAL A 313 -14.01 10.82 24.22
CA VAL A 313 -12.83 11.67 24.04
C VAL A 313 -13.09 12.69 22.94
N VAL A 314 -12.85 13.96 23.25
CA VAL A 314 -12.91 15.06 22.29
C VAL A 314 -11.52 15.66 22.19
N PRO A 315 -10.82 15.53 21.04
CA PRO A 315 -9.53 16.15 20.85
C PRO A 315 -9.55 17.65 21.14
N PRO A 316 -8.47 18.20 21.71
CA PRO A 316 -8.40 19.62 21.98
C PRO A 316 -8.46 20.41 20.66
N ARG A 317 -9.16 21.55 20.68
CA ARG A 317 -9.22 22.42 19.50
C ARG A 317 -7.80 22.90 19.16
N GLY A 318 -7.35 22.65 17.93
CA GLY A 318 -5.97 22.92 17.51
C GLY A 318 -5.10 21.68 17.36
N ASP A 319 -5.60 20.50 17.75
CA ASP A 319 -5.00 19.20 17.41
C ASP A 319 -5.40 18.85 15.96
N ILE A 320 -4.61 19.35 15.02
CA ILE A 320 -4.85 19.27 13.58
C ILE A 320 -4.51 17.87 13.07
N ASP A 321 -3.43 17.27 13.59
CA ASP A 321 -3.01 15.94 13.17
C ASP A 321 -3.67 14.79 13.96
N ARG A 322 -4.56 15.17 14.88
CA ARG A 322 -5.42 14.31 15.70
C ARG A 322 -4.59 13.31 16.49
N ASP A 323 -3.46 13.73 17.05
CA ASP A 323 -2.63 12.90 17.92
C ASP A 323 -3.03 12.91 19.39
N GLY A 324 -4.07 13.67 19.71
CA GLY A 324 -4.55 13.87 21.07
C GLY A 324 -3.84 15.04 21.75
N ARG A 325 -2.97 15.79 21.08
CA ARG A 325 -2.20 16.88 21.64
C ARG A 325 -2.13 18.07 20.69
N VAL A 326 -2.11 19.28 21.24
CA VAL A 326 -1.77 20.48 20.48
C VAL A 326 -0.30 20.82 20.72
N ASP A 327 0.56 20.60 19.74
CA ASP A 327 1.97 20.92 19.85
C ASP A 327 2.60 21.49 18.57
N GLY A 328 3.94 21.47 18.51
CA GLY A 328 4.68 22.05 17.40
C GLY A 328 4.40 21.35 16.07
N ARG A 329 3.89 20.13 16.10
CA ARG A 329 3.51 19.37 14.91
C ARG A 329 2.25 19.95 14.27
N ASP A 330 1.23 20.28 15.06
CA ASP A 330 0.03 20.98 14.57
C ASP A 330 0.39 22.33 13.97
N LEU A 331 1.33 23.06 14.59
CA LEU A 331 1.80 24.32 14.05
C LEU A 331 2.45 24.15 12.67
N VAL A 332 3.12 23.02 12.41
CA VAL A 332 3.66 22.71 11.08
C VAL A 332 2.53 22.47 10.09
N PHE A 333 1.50 21.69 10.44
CA PHE A 333 0.34 21.46 9.56
C PHE A 333 -0.41 22.76 9.27
N LEU A 334 -0.71 23.56 10.29
CA LEU A 334 -1.29 24.90 10.12
C LEU A 334 -0.41 25.78 9.23
N GLY A 335 0.90 25.79 9.46
CA GLY A 335 1.85 26.57 8.67
C GLY A 335 1.90 26.17 7.19
N LEU A 336 1.76 24.88 6.88
CA LEU A 336 1.66 24.38 5.50
C LEU A 336 0.39 24.88 4.81
N ALA A 337 -0.71 24.96 5.56
CA ALA A 337 -2.00 25.44 5.10
C ALA A 337 -2.17 26.97 5.17
N PHE A 338 -1.28 27.70 5.84
CA PHE A 338 -1.46 29.12 6.11
C PHE A 338 -1.65 29.97 4.84
N GLY A 339 -2.67 30.82 4.88
CA GLY A 339 -3.18 31.63 3.78
C GLY A 339 -3.96 30.87 2.71
N ALA A 340 -4.34 29.61 2.96
CA ALA A 340 -5.15 28.81 2.04
C ALA A 340 -6.64 28.90 2.40
N GLY A 341 -7.49 29.05 1.38
CA GLY A 341 -8.94 28.79 1.46
C GLY A 341 -9.34 27.61 0.57
N PRO A 342 -10.63 27.26 0.42
CA PRO A 342 -11.05 25.92 -0.03
C PRO A 342 -10.73 25.61 -1.50
N ALA A 343 -10.33 26.63 -2.27
CA ALA A 343 -9.86 26.49 -3.64
C ALA A 343 -8.34 26.19 -3.75
N SER A 344 -7.59 26.32 -2.66
CA SER A 344 -6.15 26.08 -2.59
C SER A 344 -5.87 24.62 -2.22
N ARG A 345 -4.84 24.01 -2.84
CA ARG A 345 -4.40 22.64 -2.50
C ARG A 345 -3.73 22.52 -1.15
N ARG A 346 -3.28 23.66 -0.61
CA ARG A 346 -2.74 23.73 0.73
C ARG A 346 -3.86 23.81 1.78
N PHE A 347 -5.12 23.99 1.35
CA PHE A 347 -6.21 24.05 2.30
C PHE A 347 -6.39 22.71 2.98
N ASP A 348 -6.31 22.76 4.30
CA ASP A 348 -6.60 21.65 5.17
C ASP A 348 -7.79 22.09 6.03
N ALA A 349 -8.90 21.36 5.90
CA ALA A 349 -10.11 21.67 6.65
C ALA A 349 -9.92 21.43 8.15
N ASP A 350 -8.97 20.57 8.55
CA ASP A 350 -8.62 20.36 9.95
C ASP A 350 -7.77 21.54 10.49
N ALA A 351 -7.14 22.34 9.62
CA ALA A 351 -6.41 23.56 9.98
C ALA A 351 -7.26 24.84 9.98
N ASP A 352 -8.48 24.80 9.42
CA ASP A 352 -9.52 25.85 9.51
C ASP A 352 -10.31 25.66 10.83
N LEU A 353 -9.65 26.03 11.92
CA LEU A 353 -10.06 25.77 13.29
C LEU A 353 -11.26 26.62 13.73
N ASP A 354 -11.53 27.74 13.05
CA ASP A 354 -12.72 28.57 13.25
C ASP A 354 -13.87 28.30 12.26
N GLY A 355 -13.61 27.54 11.19
CA GLY A 355 -14.60 27.19 10.18
C GLY A 355 -14.96 28.36 9.26
N SER A 356 -14.10 29.38 9.16
CA SER A 356 -14.29 30.55 8.30
C SER A 356 -14.09 30.23 6.82
N GLY A 357 -13.48 29.08 6.51
CA GLY A 357 -13.05 28.71 5.17
C GLY A 357 -11.71 29.32 4.78
N GLN A 358 -10.94 29.89 5.70
CA GLN A 358 -9.59 30.39 5.45
C GLN A 358 -8.68 29.96 6.59
N VAL A 359 -7.50 29.43 6.28
CA VAL A 359 -6.48 29.14 7.28
C VAL A 359 -5.61 30.38 7.47
N ASP A 360 -5.81 31.13 8.54
CA ASP A 360 -5.11 32.41 8.77
C ASP A 360 -4.72 32.67 10.24
N GLY A 361 -4.55 33.94 10.59
CA GLY A 361 -4.12 34.35 11.93
C GLY A 361 -5.13 34.01 13.04
N GLU A 362 -6.42 33.86 12.71
CA GLU A 362 -7.45 33.45 13.67
C GLU A 362 -7.27 31.97 14.06
N ASP A 363 -6.98 31.09 13.10
CA ASP A 363 -6.65 29.69 13.38
C ASP A 363 -5.36 29.56 14.18
N LEU A 364 -4.32 30.32 13.82
CA LEU A 364 -3.07 30.32 14.56
C LEU A 364 -3.29 30.75 16.02
N ALA A 365 -4.18 31.72 16.26
CA ALA A 365 -4.53 32.16 17.61
C ALA A 365 -5.26 31.05 18.39
N ILE A 366 -6.14 30.29 17.74
CA ILE A 366 -6.83 29.15 18.36
C ILE A 366 -5.83 28.05 18.72
N LEU A 367 -4.96 27.67 17.79
CA LEU A 367 -3.91 26.67 18.04
C LEU A 367 -3.00 27.13 19.19
N ALA A 368 -2.53 28.37 19.15
CA ALA A 368 -1.65 28.92 20.19
C ALA A 368 -2.34 28.98 21.57
N ALA A 369 -3.64 29.27 21.63
CA ALA A 369 -4.41 29.30 22.88
C ALA A 369 -4.57 27.92 23.52
N ASN A 370 -4.50 26.85 22.72
CA ASN A 370 -4.62 25.47 23.18
C ASN A 370 -3.27 24.74 23.23
N PHE A 371 -2.16 25.42 22.89
CA PHE A 371 -0.85 24.79 22.82
C PHE A 371 -0.45 24.12 24.15
N GLY A 372 -0.12 22.84 24.09
CA GLY A 372 0.18 21.99 25.24
C GLY A 372 -1.04 21.26 25.83
N ALA A 373 -2.26 21.52 25.36
CA ALA A 373 -3.43 20.72 25.71
C ALA A 373 -3.28 19.28 25.18
N SER A 374 -3.79 18.30 25.93
CA SER A 374 -3.79 16.90 25.52
C SER A 374 -4.94 16.10 26.14
N VAL A 375 -5.30 14.98 25.52
CA VAL A 375 -6.32 14.02 25.99
C VAL A 375 -5.84 12.59 26.02
#